data_AF-A0A5E4YEX3-F1
#
_entry.id   AF-A0A5E4YEX3-F1
#
_cell.length_a   1.000
_cell.length_b   1.000
_cell.length_c   1.000
_cell.angle_alpha   90.00
_cell.angle_beta   90.00
_cell.angle_gamma   90.00
#
_symmetry.space_group_name_H-M   'P 1'
#
loop_
_entity.id
_entity.type
_entity.pdbx_description
1 polymer ?
#
loop_
_entity_poly.entity_id
_entity_poly.type
_entity_poly.pdbx_seq_one_letter_code
_entity_poly.pdbx_strand_id
1 'polypeptide(L)'
;MLTALGIFPFPALSAEALTFRDEYHAVIARCIARLEVRIASPGGAVDSDFEAFLAEISAIGGSGDIGVAAHVICSAQRDAKYWRRQLALCHIASYRDGQKYLADTRFDYPVRTGKRSLRILAQLPNELRAAMLFQTDVPWCSPEHSVRLFNDGLIALRIPGTPWRLPILPACVTDAAGGLTPEELTRLIDTRFEGGASFSERIVAGRTGLPRHEGQALADWHLKIGEDYLVCLDAISKEWATLEFVGACEIALSVGDWPRAMHALDKVWWGVVGCRKPAFVYAQCTRLIDMLDASGFRFTAAEMALGLAKELVGPEWVDIAAELRERAADRLAMAGLPAEDGLELDQTATAIREVMDRERPALRSGSMRFGNYVIQCEGMRDPYAGIEFLAASNQEWLLMARRHPTEGNPGVFEWVTSATALGASRTHVHPRSNAAMTEYETLQGLAALDVLWSGSGKAVASSWHGMPRPPRVLSGSRVW
;
A
#
# COMPACT_ATOMS: atom_id res chain seq x y z
N MET A 1 -9.90 12.01 -37.01
CA MET A 1 -10.33 12.94 -35.95
C MET A 1 -9.19 13.82 -35.42
N LEU A 2 -8.00 13.29 -35.12
CA LEU A 2 -6.84 14.09 -34.67
C LEU A 2 -6.31 15.09 -35.72
N THR A 3 -6.39 14.75 -37.02
CA THR A 3 -6.02 15.65 -38.13
C THR A 3 -7.05 16.77 -38.36
N ALA A 4 -8.32 16.58 -37.99
CA ALA A 4 -9.38 17.55 -38.22
C ALA A 4 -9.35 18.74 -37.23
N LEU A 5 -8.52 18.65 -36.19
CA LEU A 5 -8.41 19.65 -35.11
C LEU A 5 -7.19 20.56 -35.26
N GLY A 6 -6.33 20.36 -36.27
CA GLY A 6 -5.15 21.22 -36.50
C GLY A 6 -4.07 21.14 -35.42
N ILE A 7 -4.14 20.17 -34.50
CA ILE A 7 -3.25 20.11 -33.31
C ILE A 7 -1.87 19.51 -33.63
N PHE A 8 -1.66 18.92 -34.82
CA PHE A 8 -0.37 18.29 -35.16
C PHE A 8 0.01 18.47 -36.63
N PRO A 9 1.21 18.98 -36.95
CA PRO A 9 1.80 18.86 -38.28
C PRO A 9 2.41 17.46 -38.40
N PHE A 10 1.57 16.42 -38.55
CA PHE A 10 2.08 15.16 -39.07
C PHE A 10 2.43 15.35 -40.56
N PRO A 11 3.52 14.75 -41.07
CA PRO A 11 3.71 14.65 -42.51
C PRO A 11 2.42 14.06 -43.11
N ALA A 12 1.94 14.65 -44.21
CA ALA A 12 0.70 14.23 -44.83
C ALA A 12 0.76 12.73 -45.12
N LEU A 13 0.05 11.94 -44.31
CA LEU A 13 -0.08 10.50 -44.53
C LEU A 13 -0.85 10.32 -45.84
N SER A 14 -0.45 9.34 -46.65
CA SER A 14 -1.24 8.95 -47.81
C SER A 14 -2.64 8.49 -47.37
N ALA A 15 -3.62 8.59 -48.27
CA ALA A 15 -4.98 8.11 -47.98
C ALA A 15 -5.01 6.63 -47.57
N GLU A 16 -4.11 5.81 -48.16
CA GLU A 16 -3.90 4.41 -47.81
C GLU A 16 -3.35 4.25 -46.39
N ALA A 17 -2.36 5.07 -46.00
CA ALA A 17 -1.81 5.06 -44.65
C ALA A 17 -2.84 5.52 -43.59
N LEU A 18 -3.72 6.46 -43.95
CA LEU A 18 -4.84 6.87 -43.09
C LEU A 18 -5.88 5.77 -42.93
N THR A 19 -6.24 5.08 -44.02
CA THR A 19 -7.21 3.98 -44.01
C THR A 19 -6.68 2.81 -43.19
N PHE A 20 -5.43 2.40 -43.42
CA PHE A 20 -4.78 1.34 -42.65
C PHE A 20 -4.72 1.68 -41.16
N ARG A 21 -4.37 2.93 -40.82
CA ARG A 21 -4.39 3.39 -39.42
C ARG A 21 -5.77 3.22 -38.81
N ASP A 22 -6.81 3.67 -39.50
CA ASP A 22 -8.16 3.71 -38.97
C ASP A 22 -8.71 2.27 -38.79
N GLU A 23 -8.44 1.35 -39.73
CA GLU A 23 -8.76 -0.08 -39.61
C GLU A 23 -8.00 -0.76 -38.45
N TYR A 24 -6.70 -0.49 -38.35
CA TYR A 24 -5.85 -1.02 -37.28
C TYR A 24 -6.30 -0.52 -35.90
N HIS A 25 -6.65 0.76 -35.79
CA HIS A 25 -7.23 1.34 -34.58
C HIS A 25 -8.56 0.68 -34.21
N ALA A 26 -9.41 0.39 -35.21
CA ALA A 26 -10.68 -0.29 -34.98
C ALA A 26 -10.48 -1.72 -34.47
N VAL A 27 -9.47 -2.46 -34.98
CA VAL A 27 -9.12 -3.80 -34.47
C VAL A 27 -8.68 -3.74 -33.01
N ILE A 28 -7.74 -2.85 -32.67
CA ILE A 28 -7.28 -2.67 -31.29
C ILE A 28 -8.43 -2.29 -30.35
N ALA A 29 -9.27 -1.34 -30.77
CA ALA A 29 -10.41 -0.90 -29.98
C ALA A 29 -11.39 -2.07 -29.70
N ARG A 30 -11.62 -2.95 -30.68
CA ARG A 30 -12.44 -4.16 -30.48
C ARG A 30 -11.80 -5.16 -29.51
N CYS A 31 -10.49 -5.37 -29.57
CA CYS A 31 -9.80 -6.25 -28.63
C CYS A 31 -9.90 -5.72 -27.20
N ILE A 32 -9.66 -4.42 -27.00
CA ILE A 32 -9.77 -3.77 -25.69
C ILE A 32 -11.20 -3.81 -25.18
N ALA A 33 -12.20 -3.48 -26.01
CA ALA A 33 -13.60 -3.52 -25.61
C ALA A 33 -14.03 -4.93 -25.17
N ARG A 34 -13.57 -5.99 -25.86
CA ARG A 34 -13.84 -7.37 -25.44
C ARG A 34 -13.22 -7.70 -24.08
N LEU A 35 -11.98 -7.29 -23.83
CA LEU A 35 -11.36 -7.45 -22.52
C LEU A 35 -12.11 -6.67 -21.44
N GLU A 36 -12.47 -5.42 -21.70
CA GLU A 36 -13.23 -4.58 -20.75
C GLU A 36 -14.59 -5.19 -20.40
N VAL A 37 -15.29 -5.79 -21.38
CA VAL A 37 -16.54 -6.54 -21.14
C VAL A 37 -16.31 -7.75 -20.22
N ARG A 38 -15.20 -8.49 -20.41
CA ARG A 38 -14.84 -9.60 -19.51
C ARG A 38 -14.57 -9.12 -18.09
N ILE A 39 -13.78 -8.07 -17.94
CA ILE A 39 -13.45 -7.48 -16.62
C ILE A 39 -14.72 -6.97 -15.91
N ALA A 40 -15.66 -6.39 -16.66
CA ALA A 40 -16.93 -5.90 -16.10
C ALA A 40 -17.95 -7.03 -15.81
N SER A 41 -17.68 -8.27 -16.23
CA SER A 41 -18.60 -9.39 -16.04
C SER A 41 -18.61 -9.84 -14.57
N PRO A 42 -19.72 -10.42 -14.06
CA PRO A 42 -19.74 -11.04 -12.74
C PRO A 42 -18.63 -12.08 -12.60
N GLY A 43 -17.78 -11.95 -11.59
CA GLY A 43 -16.61 -12.80 -11.38
C GLY A 43 -15.30 -12.25 -11.96
N GLY A 44 -15.35 -11.15 -12.71
CA GLY A 44 -14.16 -10.51 -13.29
C GLY A 44 -13.55 -11.28 -14.46
N ALA A 45 -12.40 -10.81 -14.94
CA ALA A 45 -11.62 -11.52 -15.95
C ALA A 45 -10.69 -12.54 -15.30
N VAL A 46 -10.50 -13.70 -15.96
CA VAL A 46 -9.56 -14.73 -15.52
C VAL A 46 -8.28 -14.72 -16.37
N ASP A 47 -7.23 -15.41 -15.91
CA ASP A 47 -5.92 -15.48 -16.58
C ASP A 47 -6.00 -15.78 -18.09
N SER A 48 -6.88 -16.69 -18.50
CA SER A 48 -7.05 -17.04 -19.92
C SER A 48 -7.60 -15.89 -20.77
N ASP A 49 -8.40 -14.99 -20.20
CA ASP A 49 -8.89 -13.80 -20.91
C ASP A 49 -7.75 -12.83 -21.21
N PHE A 50 -6.84 -12.62 -20.25
CA PHE A 50 -5.66 -11.78 -20.44
C PHE A 50 -4.68 -12.38 -21.45
N GLU A 51 -4.49 -13.70 -21.41
CA GLU A 51 -3.63 -14.38 -22.38
C GLU A 51 -4.22 -14.35 -23.79
N ALA A 52 -5.54 -14.55 -23.93
CA ALA A 52 -6.23 -14.39 -25.21
C ALA A 52 -6.08 -12.97 -25.75
N PHE A 53 -6.28 -11.94 -24.92
CA PHE A 53 -6.08 -10.55 -25.31
C PHE A 53 -4.64 -10.27 -25.78
N LEU A 54 -3.62 -10.76 -25.05
CA LEU A 54 -2.23 -10.59 -25.44
C LEU A 54 -1.88 -11.31 -26.75
N ALA A 55 -2.45 -12.48 -26.98
CA ALA A 55 -2.29 -13.23 -28.23
C ALA A 55 -2.91 -12.47 -29.41
N GLU A 56 -4.13 -11.97 -29.23
CA GLU A 56 -4.83 -11.15 -30.23
C GLU A 56 -4.03 -9.90 -30.58
N ILE A 57 -3.58 -9.12 -29.59
CA ILE A 57 -2.76 -7.92 -29.83
C ILE A 57 -1.44 -8.27 -30.55
N SER A 58 -0.83 -9.40 -30.21
CA SER A 58 0.41 -9.86 -30.83
C SER A 58 0.24 -10.32 -32.28
N ALA A 59 -0.98 -10.70 -32.68
CA ALA A 59 -1.32 -11.11 -34.04
C ALA A 59 -1.67 -9.93 -34.97
N ILE A 60 -1.90 -8.73 -34.42
CA ILE A 60 -2.17 -7.52 -35.23
C ILE A 60 -0.89 -7.11 -35.96
N GLY A 61 -0.95 -6.97 -37.29
CA GLY A 61 0.15 -6.54 -38.16
C GLY A 61 1.03 -7.71 -38.63
N GLY A 62 0.83 -8.16 -39.88
CA GLY A 62 1.62 -9.21 -40.52
C GLY A 62 2.99 -8.72 -41.00
N SER A 63 3.78 -9.63 -41.58
CA SER A 63 5.18 -9.41 -42.03
C SER A 63 5.36 -8.37 -43.16
N GLY A 64 4.28 -7.77 -43.67
CA GLY A 64 4.29 -6.76 -44.74
C GLY A 64 4.10 -5.29 -44.31
N ASP A 65 3.72 -5.02 -43.05
CA ASP A 65 3.09 -3.74 -42.65
C ASP A 65 3.97 -2.84 -41.75
N ILE A 66 5.29 -2.88 -41.91
CA ILE A 66 6.23 -2.21 -41.00
C ILE A 66 6.21 -0.67 -41.16
N GLY A 67 5.83 -0.16 -42.33
CA GLY A 67 5.95 1.28 -42.65
C GLY A 67 4.90 2.20 -42.02
N VAL A 68 3.66 1.75 -41.83
CA VAL A 68 2.55 2.63 -41.41
C VAL A 68 2.26 2.54 -39.91
N ALA A 69 2.41 1.35 -39.30
CA ALA A 69 2.16 1.14 -37.87
C ALA A 69 3.17 1.86 -36.96
N ALA A 70 4.42 2.06 -37.42
CA ALA A 70 5.42 2.83 -36.71
C ALA A 70 5.03 4.32 -36.61
N HIS A 71 4.36 4.86 -37.62
CA HIS A 71 4.17 6.32 -37.73
C HIS A 71 3.09 6.91 -36.81
N VAL A 72 2.18 6.10 -36.26
CA VAL A 72 0.97 6.60 -35.62
C VAL A 72 1.17 6.92 -34.13
N ILE A 73 2.20 6.36 -33.49
CA ILE A 73 2.52 6.65 -32.07
C ILE A 73 4.01 6.92 -31.86
N CYS A 74 4.93 6.23 -32.56
CA CYS A 74 6.38 6.38 -32.35
C CYS A 74 7.18 6.18 -33.65
N SER A 75 7.60 7.28 -34.28
CA SER A 75 8.29 7.32 -35.59
C SER A 75 9.65 6.58 -35.68
N ALA A 76 10.13 5.93 -34.62
CA ALA A 76 11.50 5.39 -34.54
C ALA A 76 11.64 3.90 -34.11
N GLN A 77 10.54 3.16 -33.89
CA GLN A 77 10.60 1.79 -33.37
C GLN A 77 10.78 0.74 -34.48
N ARG A 78 11.89 -0.03 -34.43
CA ARG A 78 12.14 -1.17 -35.35
C ARG A 78 11.27 -2.41 -35.07
N ASP A 79 10.57 -2.48 -33.93
CA ASP A 79 9.70 -3.60 -33.56
C ASP A 79 8.33 -3.13 -33.01
N ALA A 80 7.40 -2.86 -33.93
CA ALA A 80 6.03 -2.46 -33.60
C ALA A 80 5.25 -3.53 -32.80
N LYS A 81 5.60 -4.82 -32.98
CA LYS A 81 4.95 -5.93 -32.25
C LYS A 81 5.35 -5.93 -30.79
N TYR A 82 6.64 -5.77 -30.50
CA TYR A 82 7.14 -5.64 -29.14
C TYR A 82 6.50 -4.45 -28.43
N TRP A 83 6.46 -3.29 -29.08
CA TRP A 83 5.83 -2.08 -28.54
C TRP A 83 4.35 -2.25 -28.21
N ARG A 84 3.55 -2.80 -29.15
CA ARG A 84 2.14 -3.15 -28.92
C ARG A 84 1.96 -4.02 -27.68
N ARG A 85 2.83 -5.02 -27.51
CA ARG A 85 2.78 -5.92 -26.36
C ARG A 85 3.07 -5.19 -25.04
N GLN A 86 4.01 -4.23 -25.03
CA GLN A 86 4.25 -3.42 -23.84
C GLN A 86 3.01 -2.57 -23.48
N LEU A 87 2.40 -1.91 -24.46
CA LEU A 87 1.15 -1.16 -24.27
C LEU A 87 0.02 -2.05 -23.73
N ALA A 88 -0.12 -3.26 -24.27
CA ALA A 88 -1.11 -4.22 -23.79
C ALA A 88 -0.90 -4.64 -22.34
N LEU A 89 0.34 -4.89 -21.93
CA LEU A 89 0.67 -5.23 -20.54
C LEU A 89 0.40 -4.06 -19.59
N CYS A 90 0.76 -2.84 -19.97
CA CYS A 90 0.41 -1.65 -19.19
C CYS A 90 -1.11 -1.44 -19.11
N HIS A 91 -1.83 -1.68 -20.20
CA HIS A 91 -3.29 -1.59 -20.19
C HIS A 91 -3.91 -2.63 -19.26
N ILE A 92 -3.46 -3.88 -19.29
CA ILE A 92 -3.90 -4.92 -18.33
C ILE A 92 -3.66 -4.46 -16.89
N ALA A 93 -2.49 -3.90 -16.58
CA ALA A 93 -2.18 -3.37 -15.24
C ALA A 93 -3.03 -2.15 -14.83
N SER A 94 -3.81 -1.58 -15.75
CA SER A 94 -4.78 -0.51 -15.47
C SER A 94 -6.14 -1.04 -14.98
N TYR A 95 -6.20 -2.30 -14.53
CA TYR A 95 -7.37 -2.98 -13.96
C TYR A 95 -6.95 -3.87 -12.80
N ARG A 96 -7.80 -4.02 -11.77
CA ARG A 96 -7.49 -4.81 -10.56
C ARG A 96 -7.23 -6.28 -10.88
N ASP A 97 -8.11 -6.92 -11.64
CA ASP A 97 -7.93 -8.32 -12.07
C ASP A 97 -6.64 -8.49 -12.90
N GLY A 98 -6.32 -7.51 -13.73
CA GLY A 98 -5.12 -7.52 -14.55
C GLY A 98 -3.83 -7.32 -13.74
N GLN A 99 -3.86 -6.49 -12.70
CA GLN A 99 -2.75 -6.36 -11.76
C GLN A 99 -2.50 -7.68 -11.03
N LYS A 100 -3.56 -8.32 -10.53
CA LYS A 100 -3.47 -9.63 -9.87
C LYS A 100 -2.86 -10.68 -10.81
N TYR A 101 -3.37 -10.80 -12.04
CA TYR A 101 -2.81 -11.69 -13.06
C TYR A 101 -1.31 -11.40 -13.33
N LEU A 102 -0.91 -10.13 -13.44
CA LEU A 102 0.48 -9.77 -13.68
C LEU A 102 1.38 -10.02 -12.47
N ALA A 103 0.87 -9.89 -11.25
CA ALA A 103 1.61 -10.15 -10.01
C ALA A 103 1.74 -11.66 -9.74
N ASP A 104 0.64 -12.41 -9.82
CA ASP A 104 0.57 -13.82 -9.43
C ASP A 104 1.10 -14.78 -10.51
N THR A 105 0.81 -14.51 -11.78
CA THR A 105 1.07 -15.48 -12.87
C THR A 105 2.31 -15.11 -13.67
N ARG A 106 2.56 -13.82 -13.89
CA ARG A 106 3.68 -13.35 -14.73
C ARG A 106 4.86 -12.76 -13.97
N PHE A 107 4.72 -12.49 -12.68
CA PHE A 107 5.73 -11.81 -11.85
C PHE A 107 6.24 -10.51 -12.50
N ASP A 108 5.31 -9.77 -13.09
CA ASP A 108 5.57 -8.59 -13.92
C ASP A 108 5.07 -7.29 -13.27
N TYR A 109 4.20 -7.36 -12.27
CA TYR A 109 3.72 -6.22 -11.49
C TYR A 109 4.36 -6.26 -10.09
N PRO A 110 4.72 -5.11 -9.49
CA PRO A 110 4.65 -3.75 -10.03
C PRO A 110 5.89 -3.35 -10.83
N VAL A 111 7.05 -3.97 -10.56
CA VAL A 111 8.36 -3.43 -10.95
C VAL A 111 8.58 -3.41 -12.46
N ARG A 112 8.39 -4.55 -13.14
CA ARG A 112 8.60 -4.63 -14.60
C ARG A 112 7.57 -3.78 -15.32
N THR A 113 6.32 -3.80 -14.88
CA THR A 113 5.25 -2.95 -15.41
C THR A 113 5.59 -1.47 -15.28
N GLY A 114 6.13 -1.02 -14.14
CA GLY A 114 6.58 0.36 -13.98
C GLY A 114 7.67 0.76 -14.97
N LYS A 115 8.66 -0.12 -15.20
CA LYS A 115 9.70 0.09 -16.22
C LYS A 115 9.11 0.15 -17.64
N ARG A 116 8.03 -0.59 -17.92
CA ARG A 116 7.31 -0.53 -19.21
C ARG A 116 6.56 0.78 -19.36
N SER A 117 5.85 1.22 -18.32
CA SER A 117 5.15 2.49 -18.30
C SER A 117 6.12 3.66 -18.54
N LEU A 118 7.27 3.70 -17.84
CA LEU A 118 8.31 4.71 -18.06
C LEU A 118 8.80 4.74 -19.52
N ARG A 119 9.12 3.57 -20.09
CA ARG A 119 9.54 3.48 -21.50
C ARG A 119 8.46 3.98 -22.45
N ILE A 120 7.19 3.76 -22.10
CA ILE A 120 6.07 4.24 -22.92
C ILE A 120 6.00 5.76 -22.85
N LEU A 121 6.02 6.33 -21.64
CA LEU A 121 6.02 7.78 -21.41
C LEU A 121 7.16 8.50 -22.15
N ALA A 122 8.35 7.91 -22.13
CA ALA A 122 9.54 8.46 -22.78
C ALA A 122 9.44 8.54 -24.31
N GLN A 123 8.49 7.84 -24.92
CA GLN A 123 8.31 7.83 -26.37
C GLN A 123 7.04 8.56 -26.81
N LEU A 124 6.23 9.05 -25.88
CA LEU A 124 5.09 9.91 -26.22
C LEU A 124 5.62 11.28 -26.67
N PRO A 125 5.02 11.89 -27.71
CA PRO A 125 5.24 13.30 -28.01
C PRO A 125 4.94 14.17 -26.77
N ASN A 126 5.71 15.24 -26.59
CA ASN A 126 5.58 16.13 -25.42
C ASN A 126 4.16 16.66 -25.25
N GLU A 127 3.48 16.98 -26.35
CA GLU A 127 2.11 17.49 -26.37
C GLU A 127 1.11 16.42 -25.93
N LEU A 128 1.31 15.17 -26.38
CA LEU A 128 0.44 14.05 -26.01
C LEU A 128 0.61 13.68 -24.54
N ARG A 129 1.86 13.68 -24.06
CA ARG A 129 2.20 13.52 -22.65
C ARG A 129 1.57 14.63 -21.80
N ALA A 130 1.71 15.89 -22.21
CA ALA A 130 1.14 17.04 -21.50
C ALA A 130 -0.40 16.94 -21.44
N ALA A 131 -1.06 16.61 -22.55
CA ALA A 131 -2.51 16.40 -22.56
C ALA A 131 -2.93 15.24 -21.62
N MET A 132 -2.16 14.15 -21.60
CA MET A 132 -2.39 13.01 -20.72
C MET A 132 -2.16 13.34 -19.22
N LEU A 133 -1.17 14.16 -18.88
CA LEU A 133 -0.85 14.46 -17.47
C LEU A 133 -1.67 15.62 -16.92
N PHE A 134 -1.91 16.65 -17.72
CA PHE A 134 -2.57 17.88 -17.27
C PHE A 134 -4.08 17.88 -17.53
N GLN A 135 -4.62 16.85 -18.17
CA GLN A 135 -6.07 16.66 -18.37
C GLN A 135 -6.74 17.93 -18.88
N THR A 136 -6.31 18.41 -20.05
CA THR A 136 -6.82 19.66 -20.63
C THR A 136 -8.34 19.60 -20.86
N ASP A 137 -9.01 20.77 -20.85
CA ASP A 137 -10.46 20.96 -21.09
C ASP A 137 -10.86 20.64 -22.56
N VAL A 138 -10.46 19.48 -23.07
CA VAL A 138 -10.92 18.94 -24.33
C VAL A 138 -11.90 17.80 -24.05
N PRO A 139 -13.06 17.73 -24.75
CA PRO A 139 -14.15 16.81 -24.40
C PRO A 139 -13.78 15.32 -24.32
N TRP A 140 -12.72 14.89 -25.03
CA TRP A 140 -12.26 13.50 -25.03
C TRP A 140 -11.19 13.18 -23.97
N CYS A 141 -10.79 14.18 -23.17
CA CYS A 141 -9.81 14.05 -22.10
C CYS A 141 -10.39 14.45 -20.72
N SER A 142 -11.71 14.41 -20.56
CA SER A 142 -12.32 14.67 -19.26
C SER A 142 -11.83 13.61 -18.26
N PRO A 143 -11.45 14.01 -17.02
CA PRO A 143 -10.94 13.09 -16.00
C PRO A 143 -11.81 11.85 -15.78
N GLU A 144 -13.13 11.99 -15.90
CA GLU A 144 -14.12 10.93 -15.72
C GLU A 144 -13.94 9.76 -16.70
N HIS A 145 -13.43 10.03 -17.90
CA HIS A 145 -13.25 9.04 -18.96
C HIS A 145 -11.79 8.63 -19.15
N SER A 146 -10.87 9.54 -18.85
CA SER A 146 -9.43 9.39 -19.09
C SER A 146 -8.68 8.83 -17.88
N VAL A 147 -9.21 8.98 -16.65
CA VAL A 147 -8.51 8.59 -15.43
C VAL A 147 -9.26 7.45 -14.74
N ARG A 148 -8.49 6.44 -14.31
CA ARG A 148 -8.95 5.43 -13.35
C ARG A 148 -8.12 5.54 -12.08
N LEU A 149 -8.83 5.64 -10.96
CA LEU A 149 -8.25 5.69 -9.63
C LEU A 149 -8.58 4.39 -8.91
N PHE A 150 -7.61 3.89 -8.16
CA PHE A 150 -7.75 2.69 -7.36
C PHE A 150 -7.55 3.02 -5.88
N ASN A 151 -8.18 2.24 -5.01
CA ASN A 151 -8.05 2.44 -3.56
C ASN A 151 -6.63 2.13 -3.07
N ASP A 152 -5.80 1.41 -3.83
CA ASP A 152 -4.37 1.23 -3.53
C ASP A 152 -3.53 2.46 -3.91
N GLY A 153 -4.13 3.51 -4.47
CA GLY A 153 -3.45 4.73 -4.87
C GLY A 153 -2.94 4.73 -6.31
N LEU A 154 -3.12 3.63 -7.04
CA LEU A 154 -2.76 3.61 -8.46
C LEU A 154 -3.62 4.60 -9.26
N ILE A 155 -2.95 5.35 -10.13
CA ILE A 155 -3.57 6.20 -11.14
C ILE A 155 -3.26 5.59 -12.51
N ALA A 156 -4.29 5.27 -13.29
CA ALA A 156 -4.13 4.85 -14.68
C ALA A 156 -4.73 5.88 -15.63
N LEU A 157 -3.91 6.35 -16.57
CA LEU A 157 -4.25 7.42 -17.49
C LEU A 157 -4.44 6.88 -18.90
N ARG A 158 -5.51 7.30 -19.56
CA ARG A 158 -5.76 7.01 -20.96
C ARG A 158 -4.84 7.83 -21.84
N ILE A 159 -4.17 7.19 -22.79
CA ILE A 159 -3.36 7.89 -23.80
C ILE A 159 -4.33 8.59 -24.77
N PRO A 160 -4.28 9.93 -24.90
CA PRO A 160 -5.26 10.67 -25.70
C PRO A 160 -5.33 10.18 -27.15
N GLY A 161 -6.54 10.14 -27.71
CA GLY A 161 -6.79 9.64 -29.06
C GLY A 161 -6.70 8.11 -29.22
N THR A 162 -6.45 7.36 -28.15
CA THR A 162 -6.39 5.90 -28.16
C THR A 162 -7.27 5.28 -27.07
N PRO A 163 -7.60 3.99 -27.15
CA PRO A 163 -8.22 3.25 -26.04
C PRO A 163 -7.22 2.76 -24.97
N TRP A 164 -5.91 2.97 -25.19
CA TRP A 164 -4.87 2.46 -24.28
C TRP A 164 -4.85 3.23 -22.97
N ARG A 165 -4.49 2.53 -21.89
CA ARG A 165 -4.29 3.10 -20.55
C ARG A 165 -2.91 2.74 -20.05
N LEU A 166 -2.34 3.65 -19.27
CA LEU A 166 -1.01 3.54 -18.73
C LEU A 166 -1.06 3.75 -17.21
N PRO A 167 -0.61 2.77 -16.40
CA PRO A 167 -0.52 2.92 -14.97
C PRO A 167 0.71 3.77 -14.63
N ILE A 168 0.49 4.80 -13.81
CA ILE A 168 1.55 5.65 -13.25
C ILE A 168 2.04 4.96 -11.98
N LEU A 169 3.15 4.23 -12.14
CA LEU A 169 3.82 3.50 -11.08
C LEU A 169 5.06 4.26 -10.59
N PRO A 170 5.60 3.96 -9.40
CA PRO A 170 6.76 4.66 -8.85
C PRO A 170 7.97 4.78 -9.79
N ALA A 171 8.26 3.75 -10.59
CA ALA A 171 9.33 3.78 -11.60
C ALA A 171 9.12 4.83 -12.71
N CYS A 172 7.91 5.39 -12.85
CA CYS A 172 7.62 6.47 -13.78
C CYS A 172 8.05 7.83 -13.24
N VAL A 173 8.28 7.99 -11.93
CA VAL A 173 8.67 9.27 -11.31
C VAL A 173 10.18 9.26 -11.11
N THR A 174 10.89 9.96 -11.99
CA THR A 174 12.35 9.93 -12.09
C THR A 174 12.83 11.08 -12.96
N ASP A 175 14.09 11.49 -12.77
CA ASP A 175 14.76 12.48 -13.62
C ASP A 175 15.21 11.91 -14.97
N ALA A 176 14.98 10.62 -15.24
CA ALA A 176 15.29 10.02 -16.54
C ALA A 176 14.43 10.63 -17.65
N ALA A 177 14.92 10.58 -18.90
CA ALA A 177 14.17 11.05 -20.05
C ALA A 177 12.78 10.37 -20.12
N GLY A 178 11.72 11.19 -20.11
CA GLY A 178 10.35 10.69 -20.09
C GLY A 178 9.80 10.29 -18.72
N GLY A 179 10.57 10.40 -17.65
CA GLY A 179 10.07 10.29 -16.29
C GLY A 179 9.22 11.50 -15.90
N LEU A 180 8.25 11.30 -15.02
CA LEU A 180 7.45 12.37 -14.40
C LEU A 180 8.31 13.07 -13.36
N THR A 181 8.33 14.39 -13.38
CA THR A 181 8.92 15.17 -12.29
C THR A 181 8.02 15.13 -11.05
N PRO A 182 8.53 15.39 -9.85
CA PRO A 182 7.71 15.53 -8.65
C PRO A 182 6.60 16.57 -8.79
N GLU A 183 6.84 17.67 -9.52
CA GLU A 183 5.86 18.72 -9.79
C GLU A 183 4.75 18.24 -10.74
N GLU A 184 5.10 17.50 -11.79
CA GLU A 184 4.12 16.90 -12.71
C GLU A 184 3.21 15.91 -11.95
N LEU A 185 3.80 15.06 -11.09
CA LEU A 185 3.04 14.13 -10.27
C LEU A 185 2.12 14.86 -9.29
N THR A 186 2.63 15.88 -8.60
CA THR A 186 1.84 16.69 -7.65
C THR A 186 0.65 17.31 -8.36
N ARG A 187 0.88 17.92 -9.53
CA ARG A 187 -0.18 18.53 -10.33
C ARG A 187 -1.21 17.51 -10.81
N LEU A 188 -0.77 16.31 -11.20
CA LEU A 188 -1.67 15.22 -11.57
C LEU A 188 -2.56 14.82 -10.38
N ILE A 189 -1.98 14.64 -9.20
CA ILE A 189 -2.70 14.22 -8.00
C ILE A 189 -3.68 15.30 -7.49
N ASP A 190 -3.33 16.58 -7.68
CA ASP A 190 -4.16 17.73 -7.34
C ASP A 190 -5.22 18.04 -8.41
N THR A 191 -5.20 17.34 -9.56
CA THR A 191 -6.23 17.48 -10.60
C THR A 191 -7.59 17.10 -10.04
N ARG A 192 -8.60 17.93 -10.33
CA ARG A 192 -9.96 17.81 -9.80
C ARG A 192 -10.93 17.26 -10.85
N PHE A 193 -11.87 16.43 -10.42
CA PHE A 193 -13.03 16.04 -11.23
C PHE A 193 -14.07 17.16 -11.29
N GLU A 194 -15.08 17.05 -12.15
CA GLU A 194 -16.20 18.00 -12.24
C GLU A 194 -16.91 18.24 -10.88
N GLY A 195 -16.87 17.26 -9.98
CA GLY A 195 -17.40 17.36 -8.60
C GLY A 195 -16.49 18.10 -7.60
N GLY A 196 -15.37 18.66 -8.06
CA GLY A 196 -14.45 19.46 -7.25
C GLY A 196 -13.44 18.65 -6.42
N ALA A 197 -13.63 17.35 -6.18
CA ALA A 197 -12.65 16.54 -5.45
C ALA A 197 -11.40 16.26 -6.30
N SER A 198 -10.21 16.39 -5.71
CA SER A 198 -8.94 16.00 -6.35
C SER A 198 -8.79 14.47 -6.45
N PHE A 199 -7.81 14.00 -7.23
CA PHE A 199 -7.52 12.56 -7.32
C PHE A 199 -7.07 12.01 -5.97
N SER A 200 -6.21 12.73 -5.24
CA SER A 200 -5.84 12.38 -3.86
C SER A 200 -7.06 12.30 -2.93
N GLU A 201 -7.94 13.30 -2.97
CA GLU A 201 -9.15 13.34 -2.13
C GLU A 201 -10.06 12.12 -2.41
N ARG A 202 -10.19 11.69 -3.68
CA ARG A 202 -10.98 10.50 -4.03
C ARG A 202 -10.33 9.19 -3.62
N ILE A 203 -9.01 9.04 -3.73
CA ILE A 203 -8.29 7.85 -3.25
C ILE A 203 -8.46 7.72 -1.74
N VAL A 204 -8.25 8.82 -1.01
CA VAL A 204 -8.45 8.89 0.45
C VAL A 204 -9.90 8.57 0.83
N ALA A 205 -10.87 9.14 0.12
CA ALA A 205 -12.28 8.84 0.33
C ALA A 205 -12.61 7.36 0.07
N GLY A 206 -12.01 6.75 -0.97
CA GLY A 206 -12.18 5.34 -1.29
C GLY A 206 -11.60 4.38 -0.24
N ARG A 207 -10.62 4.84 0.56
CA ARG A 207 -10.09 4.11 1.72
C ARG A 207 -10.90 4.34 3.00
N THR A 208 -11.61 5.46 3.10
CA THR A 208 -12.33 5.85 4.30
C THR A 208 -13.60 5.03 4.46
N GLY A 209 -13.73 4.29 5.56
CA GLY A 209 -14.93 3.49 5.84
C GLY A 209 -15.01 2.18 5.04
N LEU A 210 -13.87 1.68 4.52
CA LEU A 210 -13.81 0.35 3.93
C LEU A 210 -14.35 -0.70 4.92
N PRO A 211 -15.18 -1.65 4.46
CA PRO A 211 -15.47 -2.84 5.24
C PRO A 211 -14.18 -3.55 5.63
N ARG A 212 -14.13 -4.13 6.83
CA ARG A 212 -12.92 -4.75 7.37
C ARG A 212 -12.25 -5.72 6.40
N HIS A 213 -13.03 -6.59 5.76
CA HIS A 213 -12.50 -7.58 4.81
C HIS A 213 -11.89 -6.93 3.55
N GLU A 214 -12.46 -5.82 3.07
CA GLU A 214 -11.89 -5.08 1.93
C GLU A 214 -10.60 -4.36 2.32
N GLY A 215 -10.56 -3.74 3.51
CA GLY A 215 -9.35 -3.14 4.06
C GLY A 215 -8.24 -4.16 4.30
N GLN A 216 -8.59 -5.36 4.79
CA GLN A 216 -7.65 -6.47 4.94
C GLN A 216 -7.05 -6.89 3.59
N ALA A 217 -7.90 -7.12 2.59
CA ALA A 217 -7.45 -7.47 1.24
C ALA A 217 -6.58 -6.37 0.60
N LEU A 218 -6.88 -5.10 0.89
CA LEU A 218 -6.09 -3.98 0.40
C LEU A 218 -4.74 -3.86 1.12
N ALA A 219 -4.69 -4.06 2.44
CA ALA A 219 -3.43 -4.11 3.18
C ALA A 219 -2.56 -5.30 2.75
N ASP A 220 -3.15 -6.48 2.53
CA ASP A 220 -2.45 -7.66 1.99
C ASP A 220 -1.89 -7.39 0.59
N TRP A 221 -2.64 -6.66 -0.24
CA TRP A 221 -2.15 -6.22 -1.54
C TRP A 221 -0.92 -5.32 -1.41
N HIS A 222 -0.97 -4.29 -0.57
CA HIS A 222 0.18 -3.41 -0.32
C HIS A 222 1.40 -4.18 0.22
N LEU A 223 1.21 -5.13 1.16
CA LEU A 223 2.29 -5.99 1.65
C LEU A 223 2.96 -6.75 0.51
N LYS A 224 2.17 -7.41 -0.35
CA LYS A 224 2.67 -8.15 -1.51
C LYS A 224 3.47 -7.25 -2.46
N ILE A 225 2.94 -6.07 -2.81
CA ILE A 225 3.59 -5.12 -3.71
C ILE A 225 4.89 -4.59 -3.09
N GLY A 226 4.90 -4.32 -1.78
CA GLY A 226 6.10 -3.92 -1.05
C GLY A 226 7.19 -4.99 -1.07
N GLU A 227 6.83 -6.26 -0.92
CA GLU A 227 7.78 -7.39 -1.03
C GLU A 227 8.39 -7.49 -2.43
N ASP A 228 7.58 -7.34 -3.48
CA ASP A 228 8.07 -7.36 -4.86
C ASP A 228 9.08 -6.22 -5.14
N TYR A 229 8.86 -5.05 -4.54
CA TYR A 229 9.83 -3.95 -4.59
C TYR A 229 11.10 -4.27 -3.79
N LEU A 230 10.96 -4.82 -2.58
CA LEU A 230 12.09 -5.12 -1.70
C LEU A 230 13.08 -6.12 -2.34
N VAL A 231 12.57 -7.10 -3.09
CA VAL A 231 13.38 -8.12 -3.79
C VAL A 231 14.28 -7.52 -4.88
N CYS A 232 13.97 -6.34 -5.43
CA CYS A 232 14.75 -5.74 -6.51
C CYS A 232 16.11 -5.16 -6.05
N LEU A 233 16.37 -5.08 -4.74
CA LEU A 233 17.63 -4.71 -4.07
C LEU A 233 18.30 -3.38 -4.50
N ASP A 234 17.69 -2.59 -5.37
CA ASP A 234 18.13 -1.21 -5.61
C ASP A 234 17.55 -0.26 -4.55
N ALA A 235 18.31 0.79 -4.23
CA ALA A 235 17.96 1.68 -3.12
C ALA A 235 16.65 2.45 -3.35
N ILE A 236 16.27 2.70 -4.61
CA ILE A 236 15.03 3.39 -4.93
C ILE A 236 13.84 2.44 -4.71
N SER A 237 14.01 1.15 -4.99
CA SER A 237 13.02 0.13 -4.71
C SER A 237 12.75 -0.06 -3.22
N LYS A 238 13.73 0.21 -2.35
CA LYS A 238 13.49 0.24 -0.89
C LYS A 238 12.58 1.39 -0.45
N GLU A 239 12.71 2.58 -1.06
CA GLU A 239 11.80 3.71 -0.80
C GLU A 239 10.36 3.33 -1.20
N TRP A 240 10.20 2.67 -2.35
CA TRP A 240 8.89 2.20 -2.81
C TRP A 240 8.32 1.08 -1.92
N ALA A 241 9.14 0.09 -1.55
CA ALA A 241 8.72 -0.93 -0.58
C ALA A 241 8.24 -0.31 0.73
N THR A 242 8.97 0.69 1.24
CA THR A 242 8.60 1.42 2.47
C THR A 242 7.25 2.10 2.34
N LEU A 243 6.97 2.77 1.21
CA LEU A 243 5.66 3.40 0.96
C LEU A 243 4.52 2.37 0.99
N GLU A 244 4.71 1.23 0.33
CA GLU A 244 3.72 0.17 0.31
C GLU A 244 3.47 -0.41 1.70
N PHE A 245 4.53 -0.68 2.49
CA PHE A 245 4.38 -1.17 3.86
C PHE A 245 3.74 -0.15 4.80
N VAL A 246 4.06 1.14 4.65
CA VAL A 246 3.38 2.24 5.37
C VAL A 246 1.89 2.26 5.01
N GLY A 247 1.55 2.15 3.72
CA GLY A 247 0.18 2.07 3.23
C GLY A 247 -0.58 0.86 3.82
N ALA A 248 0.05 -0.32 3.83
CA ALA A 248 -0.52 -1.51 4.45
C ALA A 248 -0.82 -1.30 5.94
N CYS A 249 0.12 -0.72 6.68
CA CYS A 249 -0.05 -0.42 8.10
C CYS A 249 -1.20 0.58 8.32
N GLU A 250 -1.25 1.65 7.54
CA GLU A 250 -2.31 2.66 7.62
C GLU A 250 -3.69 2.06 7.37
N ILE A 251 -3.83 1.27 6.31
CA ILE A 251 -5.10 0.63 5.96
C ILE A 251 -5.51 -0.36 7.05
N ALA A 252 -4.59 -1.19 7.53
CA ALA A 252 -4.86 -2.16 8.59
C ALA A 252 -5.30 -1.46 9.90
N LEU A 253 -4.63 -0.37 10.31
CA LEU A 253 -5.04 0.44 11.46
C LEU A 253 -6.44 1.02 11.27
N SER A 254 -6.75 1.53 10.07
CA SER A 254 -8.04 2.17 9.77
C SER A 254 -9.24 1.23 9.90
N VAL A 255 -9.04 -0.08 9.68
CA VAL A 255 -10.08 -1.11 9.85
C VAL A 255 -9.95 -1.89 11.17
N GLY A 256 -9.10 -1.41 12.08
CA GLY A 256 -8.84 -2.00 13.39
C GLY A 256 -8.23 -3.40 13.30
N ASP A 257 -7.43 -3.69 12.28
CA ASP A 257 -6.75 -4.97 12.12
C ASP A 257 -5.30 -4.93 12.59
N TRP A 258 -5.13 -4.86 13.92
CA TRP A 258 -3.83 -4.62 14.51
C TRP A 258 -2.78 -5.72 14.28
N PRO A 259 -3.12 -7.02 14.31
CA PRO A 259 -2.24 -8.10 13.83
C PRO A 259 -1.51 -7.75 12.53
N ARG A 260 -2.29 -7.38 11.52
CA ARG A 260 -1.79 -7.03 10.19
C ARG A 260 -1.07 -5.69 10.17
N ALA A 261 -1.49 -4.72 10.98
CA ALA A 261 -0.78 -3.45 11.13
C ALA A 261 0.63 -3.64 11.72
N MET A 262 0.76 -4.45 12.78
CA MET A 262 2.06 -4.73 13.41
C MET A 262 2.97 -5.51 12.48
N HIS A 263 2.40 -6.43 11.69
CA HIS A 263 3.16 -7.09 10.65
C HIS A 263 3.68 -6.12 9.58
N ALA A 264 2.81 -5.24 9.07
CA ALA A 264 3.21 -4.23 8.11
C ALA A 264 4.29 -3.30 8.69
N LEU A 265 4.18 -2.94 9.97
CA LEU A 265 5.17 -2.14 10.68
C LEU A 265 6.54 -2.84 10.77
N ASP A 266 6.58 -4.15 11.03
CA ASP A 266 7.83 -4.92 10.98
C ASP A 266 8.47 -4.82 9.58
N LYS A 267 7.67 -4.99 8.51
CA LYS A 267 8.14 -4.85 7.13
C LYS A 267 8.61 -3.43 6.78
N VAL A 268 8.00 -2.39 7.36
CA VAL A 268 8.46 -1.00 7.18
C VAL A 268 9.94 -0.88 7.54
N TRP A 269 10.40 -1.53 8.62
CA TRP A 269 11.82 -1.47 8.98
C TRP A 269 12.74 -2.08 7.93
N TRP A 270 12.31 -3.15 7.27
CA TRP A 270 13.10 -3.78 6.21
C TRP A 270 13.25 -2.86 4.99
N GLY A 271 12.23 -2.04 4.72
CA GLY A 271 12.26 -1.00 3.70
C GLY A 271 13.13 0.19 4.10
N VAL A 272 12.96 0.70 5.32
CA VAL A 272 13.69 1.86 5.85
C VAL A 272 15.19 1.59 5.91
N VAL A 273 15.61 0.40 6.37
CA VAL A 273 17.02 0.03 6.49
C VAL A 273 17.66 0.01 5.10
N GLY A 274 18.52 1.00 4.85
CA GLY A 274 19.22 1.19 3.57
C GLY A 274 18.52 2.11 2.57
N CYS A 275 17.45 2.81 2.96
CA CYS A 275 16.95 3.97 2.24
C CYS A 275 18.03 5.08 2.19
N ARG A 276 18.18 5.77 1.06
CA ARG A 276 19.22 6.80 0.86
C ARG A 276 18.79 8.21 1.21
N LYS A 277 17.50 8.44 1.44
CA LYS A 277 16.91 9.76 1.65
C LYS A 277 16.39 9.88 3.08
N PRO A 278 17.19 10.40 4.04
CA PRO A 278 16.77 10.58 5.42
C PRO A 278 15.46 11.39 5.56
N ALA A 279 15.27 12.43 4.73
CA ALA A 279 14.04 13.22 4.73
C ALA A 279 12.79 12.40 4.35
N PHE A 280 12.92 11.45 3.43
CA PHE A 280 11.83 10.53 3.08
C PHE A 280 11.52 9.59 4.25
N VAL A 281 12.56 8.98 4.85
CA VAL A 281 12.42 8.11 6.02
C VAL A 281 11.74 8.84 7.18
N TYR A 282 12.22 10.05 7.51
CA TYR A 282 11.63 10.91 8.52
C TYR A 282 10.15 11.17 8.27
N ALA A 283 9.77 11.56 7.04
CA ALA A 283 8.39 11.87 6.70
C ALA A 283 7.46 10.64 6.87
N GLN A 284 7.88 9.47 6.39
CA GLN A 284 7.06 8.25 6.49
C GLN A 284 6.97 7.72 7.92
N CYS A 285 8.09 7.67 8.64
CA CYS A 285 8.11 7.16 10.01
C CYS A 285 7.39 8.09 10.99
N THR A 286 7.53 9.42 10.86
CA THR A 286 6.78 10.37 11.70
C THR A 286 5.28 10.24 11.50
N ARG A 287 4.84 10.07 10.23
CA ARG A 287 3.42 9.81 9.93
C ARG A 287 2.93 8.54 10.64
N LEU A 288 3.70 7.45 10.60
CA LEU A 288 3.34 6.21 11.28
C LEU A 288 3.32 6.35 12.80
N ILE A 289 4.32 7.03 13.39
CA ILE A 289 4.36 7.33 14.83
C ILE A 289 3.07 8.03 15.26
N ASP A 290 2.66 9.08 14.54
CA ASP A 290 1.45 9.83 14.86
C ASP A 290 0.17 8.98 14.70
N MET A 291 0.13 8.10 13.71
CA MET A 291 -0.99 7.16 13.51
C MET A 291 -1.08 6.09 14.61
N LEU A 292 0.05 5.54 15.02
CA LEU A 292 0.15 4.57 16.11
C LEU A 292 -0.31 5.21 17.42
N ASP A 293 0.22 6.39 17.73
CA ASP A 293 -0.20 7.17 18.91
C ASP A 293 -1.72 7.39 18.94
N ALA A 294 -2.27 7.82 17.81
CA ALA A 294 -3.69 8.12 17.70
C ALA A 294 -4.56 6.85 17.74
N SER A 295 -3.99 5.70 17.39
CA SER A 295 -4.62 4.38 17.51
C SER A 295 -4.42 3.75 18.90
N GLY A 296 -3.69 4.41 19.81
CA GLY A 296 -3.41 3.92 21.17
C GLY A 296 -2.20 2.98 21.28
N PHE A 297 -1.35 2.91 20.27
CA PHE A 297 -0.09 2.17 20.23
C PHE A 297 1.11 3.07 20.58
N ARG A 298 1.13 3.61 21.80
CA ARG A 298 2.08 4.64 22.21
C ARG A 298 3.48 4.08 22.46
N PHE A 299 3.59 2.87 23.00
CA PHE A 299 4.89 2.23 23.24
C PHE A 299 5.51 1.75 21.93
N THR A 300 4.73 1.16 21.03
CA THR A 300 5.17 0.86 19.66
C THR A 300 5.55 2.13 18.90
N ALA A 301 4.81 3.24 19.07
CA ALA A 301 5.20 4.53 18.50
C ALA A 301 6.52 5.07 19.09
N ALA A 302 6.79 4.81 20.38
CA ALA A 302 8.05 5.18 21.03
C ALA A 302 9.24 4.37 20.50
N GLU A 303 9.09 3.05 20.36
CA GLU A 303 10.07 2.19 19.71
C GLU A 303 10.34 2.65 18.27
N MET A 304 9.27 3.02 17.55
CA MET A 304 9.42 3.56 16.21
C MET A 304 10.21 4.88 16.17
N ALA A 305 9.96 5.77 17.13
CA ALA A 305 10.71 7.01 17.27
C ALA A 305 12.20 6.78 17.60
N LEU A 306 12.52 5.80 18.46
CA LEU A 306 13.91 5.44 18.76
C LEU A 306 14.63 4.86 17.55
N GLY A 307 13.99 3.92 16.84
CA GLY A 307 14.52 3.35 15.60
C GLY A 307 14.75 4.44 14.54
N LEU A 308 13.80 5.36 14.39
CA LEU A 308 13.96 6.49 13.46
C LEU A 308 15.12 7.41 13.86
N ALA A 309 15.24 7.75 15.14
CA ALA A 309 16.33 8.60 15.65
C ALA A 309 17.73 8.00 15.41
N LYS A 310 17.82 6.67 15.28
CA LYS A 310 19.06 5.95 14.93
C LYS A 310 19.37 6.03 13.43
N GLU A 311 18.36 5.90 12.58
CA GLU A 311 18.52 5.95 11.12
C GLU A 311 18.81 7.39 10.62
N LEU A 312 18.40 8.41 11.39
CA LEU A 312 18.68 9.82 11.07
C LEU A 312 20.10 10.22 11.48
N VAL A 313 21.05 9.93 10.60
CA VAL A 313 22.47 10.27 10.76
C VAL A 313 22.80 11.55 10.00
N GLY A 314 23.50 12.48 10.65
CA GLY A 314 23.99 13.73 10.03
C GLY A 314 23.80 14.94 10.94
N PRO A 315 24.64 16.00 10.80
CA PRO A 315 24.55 17.20 11.65
C PRO A 315 23.20 17.91 11.57
N GLU A 316 22.54 17.87 10.41
CA GLU A 316 21.23 18.49 10.18
C GLU A 316 20.06 17.74 10.86
N TRP A 317 20.29 16.52 11.34
CA TRP A 317 19.26 15.68 11.98
C TRP A 317 19.43 15.55 13.49
N VAL A 318 20.50 16.08 14.08
CA VAL A 318 20.83 15.89 15.50
C VAL A 318 19.69 16.33 16.42
N ASP A 319 19.16 17.54 16.21
CA ASP A 319 18.09 18.08 17.05
C ASP A 319 16.79 17.28 16.90
N ILE A 320 16.44 16.89 15.67
CA ILE A 320 15.25 16.07 15.38
C ILE A 320 15.39 14.68 16.04
N ALA A 321 16.57 14.07 15.92
CA ALA A 321 16.84 12.78 16.53
C ALA A 321 16.85 12.86 18.07
N ALA A 322 17.25 13.99 18.65
CA ALA A 322 17.14 14.23 20.09
C ALA A 322 15.68 14.36 20.54
N GLU A 323 14.87 15.14 19.81
CA GLU A 323 13.42 15.29 20.07
C GLU A 323 12.69 13.94 20.01
N LEU A 324 12.99 13.11 19.00
CA LEU A 324 12.42 11.77 18.88
C LEU A 324 12.78 10.87 20.07
N ARG A 325 14.02 10.94 20.58
CA ARG A 325 14.46 10.19 21.76
C ARG A 325 13.77 10.68 23.03
N GLU A 326 13.64 11.99 23.21
CA GLU A 326 12.92 12.58 24.35
C GLU A 326 11.44 12.17 24.35
N ARG A 327 10.77 12.30 23.20
CA ARG A 327 9.38 11.86 23.00
C ARG A 327 9.19 10.37 23.30
N ALA A 328 10.15 9.53 22.92
CA ALA A 328 10.12 8.11 23.23
C ALA A 328 10.35 7.83 24.73
N ALA A 329 11.28 8.55 25.35
CA ALA A 329 11.60 8.42 26.76
C ALA A 329 10.40 8.73 27.65
N ASP A 330 9.69 9.83 27.37
CA ASP A 330 8.49 10.22 28.10
C ASP A 330 7.42 9.13 28.08
N ARG A 331 7.27 8.44 26.94
CA ARG A 331 6.30 7.35 26.77
C ARG A 331 6.70 6.10 27.49
N LEU A 332 7.93 5.64 27.30
CA LEU A 332 8.43 4.40 27.92
C LEU A 332 8.47 4.53 29.44
N ALA A 333 8.78 5.73 29.96
CA ALA A 333 8.72 6.03 31.38
C ALA A 333 7.31 5.82 31.99
N MET A 334 6.23 5.98 31.22
CA MET A 334 4.86 5.69 31.71
C MET A 334 4.69 4.23 32.13
N ALA A 335 5.41 3.31 31.49
CA ALA A 335 5.43 1.88 31.80
C ALA A 335 6.65 1.46 32.65
N GLY A 336 7.46 2.41 33.13
CA GLY A 336 8.70 2.12 33.84
C GLY A 336 9.79 1.48 32.98
N LEU A 337 9.70 1.64 31.65
CA LEU A 337 10.67 1.09 30.70
C LEU A 337 11.76 2.12 30.38
N PRO A 338 13.03 1.68 30.17
CA PRO A 338 14.11 2.57 29.77
C PRO A 338 13.94 3.07 28.33
N ALA A 339 14.52 4.22 28.01
CA ALA A 339 14.49 4.82 26.69
C ALA A 339 15.69 4.37 25.84
N GLU A 340 15.87 3.07 25.70
CA GLU A 340 17.01 2.46 25.03
C GLU A 340 16.59 1.78 23.73
N ASP A 341 17.49 1.78 22.74
CA ASP A 341 17.28 1.06 21.48
C ASP A 341 17.37 -0.45 21.72
N GLY A 342 16.39 -1.21 21.21
CA GLY A 342 16.33 -2.65 21.39
C GLY A 342 16.04 -3.08 22.82
N LEU A 343 14.86 -2.72 23.34
CA LEU A 343 14.40 -3.16 24.66
C LEU A 343 14.50 -4.69 24.80
N GLU A 344 15.08 -5.13 25.90
CA GLU A 344 15.17 -6.55 26.23
C GLU A 344 13.77 -7.13 26.42
N LEU A 345 13.54 -8.33 25.87
CA LEU A 345 12.24 -9.02 25.97
C LEU A 345 11.80 -9.19 27.44
N ASP A 346 12.75 -9.43 28.34
CA ASP A 346 12.50 -9.58 29.78
C ASP A 346 11.95 -8.31 30.45
N GLN A 347 12.40 -7.13 30.02
CA GLN A 347 11.91 -5.85 30.55
C GLN A 347 10.46 -5.65 30.16
N THR A 348 10.15 -5.85 28.88
CA THR A 348 8.78 -5.70 28.37
C THR A 348 7.84 -6.75 28.96
N ALA A 349 8.29 -8.00 29.10
CA ALA A 349 7.52 -9.07 29.74
C ALA A 349 7.22 -8.74 31.21
N THR A 350 8.15 -8.11 31.93
CA THR A 350 7.94 -7.65 33.30
C THR A 350 6.87 -6.56 33.37
N ALA A 351 6.95 -5.53 32.52
CA ALA A 351 5.94 -4.48 32.46
C ALA A 351 4.55 -5.05 32.12
N ILE A 352 4.45 -5.99 31.16
CA ILE A 352 3.18 -6.68 30.85
C ILE A 352 2.62 -7.37 32.09
N ARG A 353 3.43 -8.15 32.81
CA ARG A 353 2.99 -8.87 34.03
C ARG A 353 2.51 -7.90 35.10
N GLU A 354 3.21 -6.80 35.35
CA GLU A 354 2.81 -5.80 36.33
C GLU A 354 1.45 -5.18 35.99
N VAL A 355 1.23 -4.85 34.71
CA VAL A 355 -0.07 -4.31 34.28
C VAL A 355 -1.15 -5.38 34.35
N MET A 356 -0.87 -6.63 33.95
CA MET A 356 -1.82 -7.74 34.07
C MET A 356 -2.24 -8.00 35.52
N ASP A 357 -1.29 -7.95 36.46
CA ASP A 357 -1.58 -8.15 37.89
C ASP A 357 -2.47 -7.04 38.45
N ARG A 358 -2.17 -5.79 38.09
CA ARG A 358 -2.95 -4.61 38.47
C ARG A 358 -4.36 -4.62 37.88
N GLU A 359 -4.50 -5.03 36.62
CA GLU A 359 -5.77 -5.05 35.88
C GLU A 359 -6.49 -6.42 35.95
N ARG A 360 -6.07 -7.28 36.87
CA ARG A 360 -6.61 -8.63 37.08
C ARG A 360 -8.15 -8.68 37.13
N PRO A 361 -8.88 -7.78 37.81
CA PRO A 361 -10.34 -7.80 37.82
C PRO A 361 -10.96 -7.60 36.42
N ALA A 362 -10.43 -6.66 35.63
CA ALA A 362 -10.94 -6.33 34.31
C ALA A 362 -10.63 -7.41 33.27
N LEU A 363 -9.44 -8.03 33.36
CA LEU A 363 -9.05 -9.15 32.52
C LEU A 363 -9.89 -10.41 32.78
N ARG A 364 -10.27 -10.66 34.04
CA ARG A 364 -11.14 -11.78 34.42
C ARG A 364 -12.58 -11.60 33.98
N SER A 365 -13.11 -10.38 34.07
CA SER A 365 -14.50 -10.07 33.71
C SER A 365 -14.69 -9.89 32.20
N GLY A 366 -13.61 -9.76 31.42
CA GLY A 366 -13.67 -9.39 30.01
C GLY A 366 -14.19 -7.96 29.78
N SER A 367 -14.10 -7.09 30.80
CA SER A 367 -14.53 -5.69 30.67
C SER A 367 -13.49 -4.82 29.95
N MET A 368 -12.26 -5.32 29.81
CA MET A 368 -11.19 -4.62 29.12
C MET A 368 -11.43 -4.63 27.60
N ARG A 369 -11.33 -3.46 26.99
CA ARG A 369 -11.56 -3.28 25.55
C ARG A 369 -10.50 -2.39 24.94
N PHE A 370 -10.05 -2.77 23.75
CA PHE A 370 -9.25 -1.92 22.90
C PHE A 370 -9.91 -1.94 21.52
N GLY A 371 -10.15 -0.78 20.91
CA GLY A 371 -10.99 -0.65 19.70
C GLY A 371 -12.21 -1.61 19.67
N ASN A 372 -12.23 -2.51 18.68
CA ASN A 372 -13.32 -3.49 18.47
C ASN A 372 -13.06 -4.87 19.10
N TYR A 373 -12.09 -4.99 20.00
CA TYR A 373 -11.75 -6.24 20.67
C TYR A 373 -12.02 -6.19 22.18
N VAL A 374 -12.48 -7.32 22.70
CA VAL A 374 -12.44 -7.65 24.11
C VAL A 374 -11.11 -8.32 24.44
N ILE A 375 -10.46 -7.89 25.52
CA ILE A 375 -9.21 -8.46 26.00
C ILE A 375 -9.51 -9.26 27.26
N GLN A 376 -9.14 -10.54 27.28
CA GLN A 376 -9.47 -11.41 28.41
C GLN A 376 -8.32 -12.33 28.82
N CYS A 377 -8.31 -12.68 30.11
CA CYS A 377 -7.48 -13.74 30.67
C CYS A 377 -8.37 -14.56 31.63
N GLU A 378 -9.14 -15.49 31.06
CA GLU A 378 -10.14 -16.25 31.82
C GLU A 378 -9.47 -17.06 32.94
N GLY A 379 -9.92 -16.87 34.18
CA GLY A 379 -9.32 -17.51 35.35
C GLY A 379 -7.90 -17.03 35.69
N MET A 380 -7.34 -16.06 34.96
CA MET A 380 -5.93 -15.68 35.02
C MET A 380 -5.00 -16.87 34.76
N ARG A 381 -5.25 -17.59 33.67
CA ARG A 381 -4.42 -18.69 33.20
C ARG A 381 -4.41 -18.72 31.68
N ASP A 382 -3.40 -19.37 31.12
CA ASP A 382 -3.39 -19.75 29.71
C ASP A 382 -4.53 -20.77 29.48
N PRO A 383 -5.51 -20.46 28.62
CA PRO A 383 -6.67 -21.32 28.41
C PRO A 383 -6.34 -22.63 27.68
N TYR A 384 -5.13 -22.78 27.13
CA TYR A 384 -4.69 -23.93 26.34
C TYR A 384 -3.71 -24.81 27.10
N ALA A 385 -2.71 -24.18 27.73
CA ALA A 385 -1.72 -24.89 28.52
C ALA A 385 -2.15 -25.12 29.98
N GLY A 386 -3.17 -24.41 30.46
CA GLY A 386 -3.60 -24.45 31.86
C GLY A 386 -2.62 -23.80 32.84
N ILE A 387 -1.61 -23.09 32.33
CA ILE A 387 -0.57 -22.45 33.14
C ILE A 387 -1.16 -21.20 33.82
N GLU A 388 -1.09 -21.15 35.15
CA GLU A 388 -1.60 -20.03 35.94
C GLU A 388 -0.70 -18.79 35.80
N PHE A 389 -1.33 -17.61 35.76
CA PHE A 389 -0.63 -16.34 35.81
C PHE A 389 -0.10 -16.06 37.22
N LEU A 390 1.23 -15.96 37.33
CA LEU A 390 1.95 -15.56 38.52
C LEU A 390 2.77 -14.30 38.21
N ALA A 391 2.48 -13.20 38.92
CA ALA A 391 3.14 -11.91 38.70
C ALA A 391 4.68 -11.98 38.85
N ALA A 392 5.15 -12.81 39.78
CA ALA A 392 6.59 -13.02 40.05
C ALA A 392 7.26 -14.04 39.11
N SER A 393 6.52 -14.69 38.21
CA SER A 393 7.13 -15.65 37.27
C SER A 393 7.87 -14.93 36.14
N ASN A 394 8.87 -15.58 35.55
CA ASN A 394 9.52 -15.13 34.32
C ASN A 394 8.76 -15.56 33.05
N GLN A 395 7.55 -16.09 33.18
CA GLN A 395 6.75 -16.54 32.05
C GLN A 395 6.38 -15.33 31.18
N GLU A 396 6.65 -15.42 29.89
CA GLU A 396 6.22 -14.45 28.90
C GLU A 396 4.75 -14.71 28.51
N TRP A 397 4.00 -13.61 28.40
CA TRP A 397 2.58 -13.59 28.06
C TRP A 397 2.36 -12.76 26.80
N LEU A 398 1.62 -13.34 25.85
CA LEU A 398 1.30 -12.74 24.56
C LEU A 398 -0.21 -12.66 24.40
N LEU A 399 -0.67 -11.78 23.53
CA LEU A 399 -2.07 -11.75 23.10
C LEU A 399 -2.23 -12.59 21.85
N MET A 400 -3.18 -13.52 21.85
CA MET A 400 -3.53 -14.32 20.68
C MET A 400 -4.98 -14.05 20.29
N ALA A 401 -5.22 -13.77 19.01
CA ALA A 401 -6.56 -13.54 18.49
C ALA A 401 -7.35 -14.85 18.53
N ARG A 402 -8.34 -14.95 19.42
CA ARG A 402 -9.27 -16.09 19.44
C ARG A 402 -10.31 -15.99 18.33
N ARG A 403 -10.78 -14.78 18.06
CA ARG A 403 -11.67 -14.45 16.94
C ARG A 403 -11.47 -13.02 16.51
N HIS A 404 -11.56 -12.76 15.22
CA HIS A 404 -11.58 -11.39 14.71
C HIS A 404 -12.98 -10.76 14.82
N PRO A 405 -13.07 -9.42 14.88
CA PRO A 405 -14.34 -8.72 14.89
C PRO A 405 -15.12 -8.99 13.61
N THR A 406 -16.44 -9.11 13.74
CA THR A 406 -17.39 -9.18 12.63
C THR A 406 -18.49 -8.14 12.86
N GLU A 407 -19.38 -7.94 11.88
CA GLU A 407 -20.47 -6.99 12.03
C GLU A 407 -21.32 -7.32 13.27
N GLY A 408 -21.45 -6.35 14.18
CA GLY A 408 -22.17 -6.50 15.44
C GLY A 408 -21.49 -7.35 16.53
N ASN A 409 -20.33 -7.95 16.25
CA ASN A 409 -19.66 -8.83 17.22
C ASN A 409 -18.19 -8.44 17.43
N PRO A 410 -17.78 -8.11 18.67
CA PRO A 410 -16.40 -7.74 18.94
C PRO A 410 -15.47 -8.94 18.77
N GLY A 411 -14.25 -8.66 18.31
CA GLY A 411 -13.15 -9.59 18.35
C GLY A 411 -12.77 -9.95 19.78
N VAL A 412 -12.01 -11.01 19.96
CA VAL A 412 -11.54 -11.44 21.27
C VAL A 412 -10.06 -11.75 21.19
N PHE A 413 -9.28 -11.07 22.01
CA PHE A 413 -7.90 -11.43 22.32
C PHE A 413 -7.82 -12.14 23.67
N GLU A 414 -7.02 -13.20 23.72
CA GLU A 414 -6.74 -13.95 24.94
C GLU A 414 -5.26 -13.87 25.27
N TRP A 415 -4.96 -13.73 26.56
CA TRP A 415 -3.59 -13.86 27.06
C TRP A 415 -3.18 -15.32 27.11
N VAL A 416 -2.08 -15.66 26.44
CA VAL A 416 -1.50 -17.00 26.37
C VAL A 416 -0.01 -16.94 26.71
N THR A 417 0.57 -18.07 27.10
CA THR A 417 2.02 -18.20 27.26
C THR A 417 2.72 -18.24 25.90
N SER A 418 4.00 -17.86 25.88
CA SER A 418 4.87 -17.99 24.70
C SER A 418 4.94 -19.42 24.15
N ALA A 419 4.89 -20.44 25.02
CA ALA A 419 4.86 -21.84 24.60
C ALA A 419 3.62 -22.18 23.77
N THR A 420 2.44 -21.70 24.18
CA THR A 420 1.20 -21.87 23.44
C THR A 420 1.22 -21.14 22.11
N ALA A 421 1.63 -19.87 22.10
CA ALA A 421 1.74 -19.06 20.89
C ALA A 421 2.69 -19.71 19.88
N LEU A 422 3.85 -20.21 20.34
CA LEU A 422 4.82 -20.94 19.51
C LEU A 422 4.24 -22.24 18.95
N GLY A 423 3.46 -22.99 19.74
CA GLY A 423 2.77 -24.19 19.29
C GLY A 423 1.75 -23.90 18.18
N ALA A 424 0.96 -22.84 18.35
CA ALA A 424 -0.01 -22.39 17.37
C ALA A 424 0.67 -21.91 16.07
N SER A 425 1.72 -21.10 16.19
CA SER A 425 2.52 -20.62 15.05
C SER A 425 3.12 -21.78 14.23
N ARG A 426 3.69 -22.79 14.90
CA ARG A 426 4.27 -23.97 14.22
C ARG A 426 3.25 -24.83 13.47
N THR A 427 2.02 -24.88 13.96
CA THR A 427 0.96 -25.68 13.35
C THR A 427 0.13 -24.89 12.35
N HIS A 428 0.24 -23.56 12.34
CA HIS A 428 -0.64 -22.63 11.62
C HIS A 428 -2.12 -22.87 11.92
N VAL A 429 -2.43 -23.35 13.13
CA VAL A 429 -3.79 -23.73 13.54
C VAL A 429 -4.06 -23.22 14.95
N HIS A 430 -5.23 -22.61 15.13
CA HIS A 430 -5.63 -22.07 16.41
C HIS A 430 -6.01 -23.21 17.37
N PRO A 431 -5.38 -23.30 18.57
CA PRO A 431 -5.55 -24.45 19.46
C PRO A 431 -6.99 -24.76 19.87
N ARG A 432 -7.89 -23.75 19.85
CA ARG A 432 -9.32 -23.91 20.19
C ARG A 432 -10.24 -24.22 19.01
N SER A 433 -10.11 -23.45 17.95
CA SER A 433 -11.10 -23.38 16.88
C SER A 433 -10.72 -24.27 15.71
N ASN A 434 -9.48 -24.76 15.69
CA ASN A 434 -8.86 -25.42 14.54
C ASN A 434 -8.93 -24.60 13.25
N ALA A 435 -9.15 -23.29 13.36
CA ALA A 435 -9.08 -22.38 12.23
C ALA A 435 -7.62 -22.18 11.83
N ALA A 436 -7.38 -21.93 10.54
CA ALA A 436 -6.07 -21.51 10.07
C ALA A 436 -5.67 -20.21 10.76
N MET A 437 -4.47 -20.18 11.33
CA MET A 437 -3.87 -18.98 11.89
C MET A 437 -2.82 -18.43 10.94
N THR A 438 -2.83 -17.12 10.78
CA THR A 438 -1.69 -16.42 10.20
C THR A 438 -0.63 -16.13 11.27
N GLU A 439 0.63 -15.98 10.85
CA GLU A 439 1.77 -15.71 11.73
C GLU A 439 1.65 -14.39 12.51
N TYR A 440 0.71 -13.52 12.14
CA TYR A 440 0.54 -12.20 12.76
C TYR A 440 -0.60 -12.16 13.77
N GLU A 441 -1.35 -13.25 13.98
CA GLU A 441 -2.47 -13.31 14.93
C GLU A 441 -2.06 -13.27 16.41
N THR A 442 -0.75 -13.23 16.67
CA THR A 442 -0.17 -13.03 18.00
C THR A 442 0.46 -11.65 18.10
N LEU A 443 0.13 -10.90 19.15
CA LEU A 443 0.81 -9.67 19.52
C LEU A 443 1.71 -9.95 20.73
N GLN A 444 2.93 -9.42 20.68
CA GLN A 444 3.95 -9.59 21.71
C GLN A 444 4.63 -8.25 22.01
N GLY A 445 5.50 -8.23 23.02
CA GLY A 445 6.31 -7.05 23.35
C GLY A 445 5.48 -5.78 23.56
N LEU A 446 5.95 -4.66 23.02
CA LEU A 446 5.34 -3.35 23.23
C LEU A 446 3.93 -3.25 22.63
N ALA A 447 3.66 -3.94 21.53
CA ALA A 447 2.32 -3.96 20.93
C ALA A 447 1.29 -4.62 21.88
N ALA A 448 1.67 -5.71 22.56
CA ALA A 448 0.81 -6.34 23.56
C ALA A 448 0.63 -5.44 24.79
N LEU A 449 1.70 -4.77 25.23
CA LEU A 449 1.66 -3.80 26.32
C LEU A 449 0.75 -2.60 26.01
N ASP A 450 0.78 -2.11 24.77
CA ASP A 450 -0.08 -1.02 24.29
C ASP A 450 -1.56 -1.39 24.37
N VAL A 451 -1.92 -2.58 23.88
CA VAL A 451 -3.29 -3.08 23.93
C VAL A 451 -3.77 -3.19 25.38
N LEU A 452 -2.91 -3.69 26.29
CA LEU A 452 -3.20 -3.83 27.70
C LEU A 452 -3.37 -2.48 28.41
N TRP A 453 -2.44 -1.56 28.18
CA TRP A 453 -2.39 -0.25 28.83
C TRP A 453 -3.52 0.67 28.34
N SER A 454 -3.74 0.70 27.04
CA SER A 454 -4.85 1.46 26.45
C SER A 454 -6.19 0.83 26.82
N GLY A 455 -6.27 -0.50 26.86
CA GLY A 455 -7.48 -1.21 27.26
C GLY A 455 -7.91 -0.99 28.71
N SER A 456 -6.98 -0.65 29.60
CA SER A 456 -7.28 -0.31 31.00
C SER A 456 -7.87 1.10 31.19
N GLY A 457 -8.16 1.83 30.11
CA GLY A 457 -8.69 3.19 30.16
C GLY A 457 -7.67 4.25 30.64
N LYS A 458 -6.39 3.89 30.76
CA LYS A 458 -5.31 4.81 31.16
C LYS A 458 -4.80 5.64 30.00
N ALA A 459 -5.02 5.18 28.77
CA ALA A 459 -4.88 6.02 27.60
C ALA A 459 -6.26 6.57 27.24
N VAL A 460 -6.40 7.90 27.21
CA VAL A 460 -7.48 8.53 26.45
C VAL A 460 -7.15 8.26 24.98
N ALA A 461 -7.78 7.24 24.40
CA ALA A 461 -7.82 7.10 22.96
C ALA A 461 -8.59 8.32 22.42
N SER A 462 -7.91 9.20 21.68
CA SER A 462 -8.63 10.18 20.89
C SER A 462 -9.50 9.40 19.92
N SER A 463 -10.80 9.70 19.84
CA SER A 463 -11.70 9.03 18.91
C SER A 463 -11.21 9.27 17.49
N TRP A 464 -10.45 8.32 16.95
CA TRP A 464 -9.93 8.36 15.60
C TRP A 464 -11.08 8.05 14.64
N HIS A 465 -11.91 9.05 14.36
CA HIS A 465 -13.02 8.99 13.42
C HIS A 465 -12.80 9.90 12.21
N GLY A 466 -11.57 10.36 12.02
CA GLY A 466 -11.12 10.99 10.80
C GLY A 466 -9.63 10.76 10.65
N MET A 467 -9.20 10.38 9.45
CA MET A 467 -7.79 10.53 9.09
C MET A 467 -7.36 11.95 9.50
N PRO A 468 -6.26 12.12 10.24
CA PRO A 468 -5.69 13.44 10.40
C PRO A 468 -5.49 14.00 8.99
N ARG A 469 -5.97 15.23 8.74
CA ARG A 469 -5.55 15.95 7.54
C ARG A 469 -4.02 15.85 7.51
N PRO A 470 -3.42 15.41 6.39
CA PRO A 470 -1.98 15.22 6.35
C PRO A 470 -1.31 16.50 6.87
N PRO A 471 -0.39 16.43 7.86
CA PRO A 471 0.14 17.59 8.56
C PRO A 471 0.64 18.61 7.55
N ARG A 472 0.32 19.90 7.66
CA ARG A 472 0.91 20.93 6.77
C ARG A 472 2.45 20.88 6.92
N VAL A 473 3.11 20.08 6.08
CA VAL A 473 4.56 19.91 6.05
C VAL A 473 5.10 20.78 4.93
N LEU A 474 6.20 21.45 5.26
CA LEU A 474 7.02 22.31 4.43
C LEU A 474 7.24 21.69 3.04
N SER A 475 7.11 22.52 2.01
CA SER A 475 7.34 22.22 0.60
C SER A 475 8.50 21.23 0.37
N GLY A 476 8.21 20.04 -0.19
CA GLY A 476 9.26 19.19 -0.75
C GLY A 476 9.04 17.67 -0.71
N SER A 477 8.06 17.16 0.04
CA SER A 477 7.84 15.71 0.10
C SER A 477 6.37 15.37 0.30
N ARG A 478 5.60 15.23 -0.80
CA ARG A 478 4.27 14.61 -0.75
C ARG A 478 3.89 13.77 -1.96
N VAL A 479 3.19 12.70 -1.59
CA VAL A 479 2.37 11.71 -2.31
C VAL A 479 3.10 10.62 -3.08
N TRP A 480 3.25 9.49 -2.37
CA TRP A 480 2.70 8.20 -2.78
C TRP A 480 1.86 7.67 -1.61
#